data_AF-A0AAF0PPM0-F1
#
_entry.id   AF-A0AAF0PPM0-F1
#
_cell.length_a   1.000
_cell.length_b   1.000
_cell.length_c   1.000
_cell.angle_alpha   90.00
_cell.angle_beta   90.00
_cell.angle_gamma   90.00
#
_symmetry.space_group_name_H-M   'P 1'
#
loop_
_entity.id
_entity.type
_entity.pdbx_description
1 polymer ?
#
loop_
_entity_poly.entity_id
_entity_poly.type
_entity_poly.pdbx_seq_one_letter_code
_entity_poly.pdbx_strand_id
1 'polypeptide(L)'
;IGIAFRRPSIIVASHLLAYQALVQQGVVFSDRPKAAQTSVSIHSNRINLTTTPYGPTWRLLRQNIVSVILHPSRTKSYSNVRSRVLSTLIQQLRSDSEATQVITLIDHFRYSVFCLLVLMCFGDKIDQPQVKQINDVQQRWIQTMCRFVNLSFFPRLIQKISFRNQWKELIQLMQEQESVFIPLIKARMKPKTKEDVVAYVDTLLDLEFPEEKRKFNQGEIVSLCSEFLTGGTDTTSSSLQWIMANLVKYPCIQEKTIPRDM
;
A
#
# COMPACT_ATOMS: atom_id res chain seq x y z
N ILE A 1 -7.08 39.50 -0.81
CA ILE A 1 -8.39 38.89 -0.50
C ILE A 1 -8.11 37.51 0.10
N GLY A 2 -8.16 37.43 1.44
CA GLY A 2 -7.82 36.23 2.17
C GLY A 2 -8.93 35.19 2.11
N ILE A 3 -8.63 34.02 1.57
CA ILE A 3 -9.47 32.83 1.73
C ILE A 3 -8.56 31.69 2.17
N ALA A 4 -8.13 31.74 3.43
CA ALA A 4 -7.56 30.60 4.11
C ALA A 4 -8.62 30.10 5.10
N PHE A 5 -9.36 29.07 4.72
CA PHE A 5 -10.23 28.34 5.65
C PHE A 5 -9.34 27.63 6.69
N ARG A 6 -8.93 28.34 7.74
CA ARG A 6 -8.16 27.76 8.86
C ARG A 6 -9.08 26.86 9.67
N ARG A 7 -9.08 25.56 9.35
CA ARG A 7 -9.50 24.55 10.34
C ARG A 7 -8.39 24.47 11.39
N PRO A 8 -8.68 24.65 12.69
CA PRO A 8 -7.66 24.48 13.72
C PRO A 8 -7.17 23.03 13.69
N SER A 9 -5.86 22.85 13.60
CA SER A 9 -5.21 21.55 13.71
C SER A 9 -4.69 21.39 15.14
N ILE A 10 -4.98 20.25 15.76
CA ILE A 10 -4.49 19.91 17.10
C ILE A 10 -3.39 18.85 16.92
N ILE A 11 -2.21 19.13 17.44
CA ILE A 11 -1.08 18.20 17.43
C ILE A 11 -1.02 17.51 18.79
N VAL A 12 -1.18 16.18 18.80
CA VAL A 12 -1.02 15.37 20.01
C VAL A 12 0.41 14.86 20.06
N ALA A 13 1.21 15.45 20.95
CA ALA A 13 2.63 15.10 21.14
C ALA A 13 2.92 14.36 22.47
N SER A 14 1.88 13.91 23.18
CA SER A 14 2.00 13.19 24.46
C SER A 14 1.46 11.77 24.33
N HIS A 15 2.21 10.78 24.85
CA HIS A 15 1.79 9.38 24.86
C HIS A 15 0.48 9.17 25.63
N LEU A 16 0.28 9.90 26.74
CA LEU A 16 -0.92 9.79 27.56
C LEU A 16 -2.15 10.27 26.79
N LEU A 17 -2.03 11.44 26.15
CA LEU A 17 -3.10 12.00 25.33
C LEU A 17 -3.38 11.14 24.10
N ALA A 18 -2.34 10.58 23.47
CA ALA A 18 -2.51 9.65 22.35
C ALA A 18 -3.26 8.38 22.77
N TYR A 19 -2.94 7.81 23.94
CA TYR A 19 -3.64 6.66 24.49
C TYR A 19 -5.11 6.98 24.81
N GLN A 20 -5.37 8.12 25.45
CA GLN A 20 -6.73 8.58 25.73
C GLN A 20 -7.55 8.75 24.44
N ALA A 21 -6.99 9.41 23.42
CA ALA A 21 -7.69 9.67 22.16
C ALA A 21 -7.88 8.40 21.31
N LEU A 22 -6.82 7.62 21.09
CA LEU A 22 -6.83 6.52 20.12
C LEU A 22 -7.29 5.18 20.69
N VAL A 23 -7.20 4.99 22.01
CA VAL A 23 -7.61 3.73 22.68
C VAL A 23 -8.90 3.93 23.46
N GLN A 24 -8.90 4.80 24.48
CA GLN A 24 -10.06 4.97 25.36
C GLN A 24 -11.24 5.62 24.62
N GLN A 25 -10.96 6.62 23.79
CA GLN A 25 -11.95 7.33 22.98
C GLN A 25 -11.85 6.97 21.49
N GLY A 26 -11.34 5.77 21.18
CA GLY A 26 -11.02 5.37 19.82
C GLY A 26 -12.16 5.57 18.83
N VAL A 27 -13.42 5.30 19.21
CA VAL A 27 -14.59 5.52 18.33
C VAL A 27 -14.75 6.98 17.91
N VAL A 28 -14.48 7.93 18.81
CA VAL A 28 -14.60 9.37 18.56
C VAL A 28 -13.50 9.88 17.62
N PHE A 29 -12.28 9.37 17.78
CA PHE A 29 -11.10 9.84 17.03
C PHE A 29 -10.69 8.93 15.85
N SER A 30 -11.45 7.88 15.55
CA SER A 30 -11.15 6.95 14.45
C SER A 30 -11.53 7.46 13.07
N ASP A 31 -12.30 8.54 12.97
CA ASP A 31 -12.77 9.04 11.69
C ASP A 31 -11.64 9.66 10.84
N ARG A 32 -11.86 9.78 9.53
CA ARG A 32 -10.88 10.37 8.59
C ARG A 32 -11.35 11.74 8.15
N PRO A 33 -10.47 12.77 8.18
CA PRO A 33 -10.83 14.09 7.68
C PRO A 33 -11.29 14.01 6.22
N LYS A 34 -12.35 14.74 5.86
CA LYS A 34 -12.79 14.85 4.46
C LYS A 34 -11.68 15.33 3.50
N ALA A 35 -10.68 16.05 4.01
CA ALA A 35 -9.50 16.45 3.23
C ALA A 35 -8.57 15.27 2.86
N ALA A 36 -8.59 14.19 3.65
CA ALA A 36 -7.91 12.94 3.33
C ALA A 36 -8.63 12.17 2.21
N GLN A 37 -9.91 12.43 1.98
CA GLN A 37 -10.57 12.02 0.73
C GLN A 37 -10.06 12.95 -0.36
N THR A 38 -9.20 12.42 -1.23
CA THR A 38 -8.72 13.17 -2.37
C THR A 38 -9.90 13.53 -3.27
N SER A 39 -9.79 14.65 -3.97
CA SER A 39 -10.74 14.98 -5.04
C SER A 39 -10.87 13.79 -6.02
N VAL A 40 -9.80 13.03 -6.23
CA VAL A 40 -9.79 11.77 -6.98
C VAL A 40 -10.81 10.78 -6.42
N SER A 41 -10.72 10.39 -5.14
CA SER A 41 -11.65 9.45 -4.51
C SER A 41 -13.11 9.88 -4.65
N ILE A 42 -13.39 11.18 -4.55
CA ILE A 42 -14.74 11.74 -4.66
C ILE A 42 -15.31 11.62 -6.09
N HIS A 43 -14.46 11.66 -7.12
CA HIS A 43 -14.89 11.71 -8.54
C HIS A 43 -14.69 10.39 -9.29
N SER A 44 -14.08 9.37 -8.69
CA SER A 44 -13.62 8.17 -9.41
C SER A 44 -14.28 6.85 -9.02
N ASN A 45 -15.28 6.86 -8.13
CA ASN A 45 -15.83 5.63 -7.54
C ASN A 45 -14.75 4.69 -6.98
N ARG A 46 -13.62 5.25 -6.50
CA ARG A 46 -12.53 4.51 -5.88
C ARG A 46 -12.62 4.60 -4.37
N ILE A 47 -12.22 3.53 -3.71
CA ILE A 47 -12.26 3.40 -2.25
C ILE A 47 -10.91 2.96 -1.70
N ASN A 48 -10.49 3.57 -0.60
CA ASN A 48 -9.24 3.25 0.09
C ASN A 48 -9.53 3.13 1.59
N LEU A 49 -8.97 2.12 2.25
CA LEU A 49 -9.10 1.89 3.68
C LEU A 49 -8.54 3.06 4.52
N THR A 50 -7.47 3.70 4.07
CA THR A 50 -6.80 4.81 4.77
C THR A 50 -7.61 6.10 4.80
N THR A 51 -8.49 6.31 3.82
CA THR A 51 -9.26 7.56 3.67
C THR A 51 -10.78 7.38 3.84
N THR A 52 -11.27 6.14 3.85
CA THR A 52 -12.69 5.83 4.14
C THR A 52 -13.04 6.26 5.56
N PRO A 53 -14.16 7.00 5.76
CA PRO A 53 -14.64 7.36 7.09
C PRO A 53 -14.88 6.15 7.98
N TYR A 54 -14.77 6.35 9.30
CA TYR A 54 -15.06 5.28 10.24
C TYR A 54 -16.54 4.89 10.15
N GLY A 55 -16.80 3.60 9.89
CA GLY A 55 -18.15 3.09 9.68
C GLY A 55 -18.15 1.61 9.25
N PRO A 56 -19.32 1.07 8.87
CA PRO A 56 -19.46 -0.34 8.48
C PRO A 56 -18.50 -0.76 7.36
N THR A 57 -18.38 0.05 6.30
CA THR A 57 -17.47 -0.20 5.17
C THR A 57 -16.01 -0.23 5.61
N TRP A 58 -15.56 0.75 6.42
CA TRP A 58 -14.19 0.75 6.93
C TRP A 58 -13.90 -0.48 7.80
N ARG A 59 -14.83 -0.85 8.68
CA ARG A 59 -14.68 -2.05 9.54
C ARG A 59 -14.59 -3.32 8.70
N LEU A 60 -15.43 -3.44 7.66
CA LEU A 60 -15.40 -4.58 6.73
C LEU A 60 -14.04 -4.70 6.04
N LEU A 61 -13.55 -3.62 5.42
CA LEU A 61 -12.25 -3.60 4.75
C LEU A 61 -11.12 -3.91 5.73
N ARG A 62 -11.17 -3.30 6.93
CA ARG A 62 -10.16 -3.50 7.97
C ARG A 62 -10.14 -4.91 8.53
N GLN A 63 -11.30 -5.53 8.66
CA GLN A 63 -11.45 -6.92 9.07
C GLN A 63 -10.94 -7.86 7.99
N ASN A 64 -11.31 -7.63 6.73
CA ASN A 64 -10.89 -8.45 5.60
C ASN A 64 -9.36 -8.53 5.49
N ILE A 65 -8.67 -7.39 5.44
CA ILE A 65 -7.21 -7.39 5.30
C ILE A 65 -6.51 -8.04 6.50
N VAL A 66 -6.96 -7.80 7.74
CA VAL A 66 -6.27 -8.32 8.93
C VAL A 66 -6.63 -9.77 9.26
N SER A 67 -7.85 -10.20 9.03
CA SER A 67 -8.25 -11.59 9.32
C SER A 67 -7.82 -12.56 8.23
N VAL A 68 -7.71 -12.11 6.97
CA VAL A 68 -7.50 -13.02 5.84
C VAL A 68 -6.08 -12.96 5.27
N ILE A 69 -5.45 -11.78 5.22
CA ILE A 69 -4.13 -11.61 4.58
C ILE A 69 -3.02 -11.42 5.61
N LEU A 70 -3.22 -10.52 6.57
CA LEU A 70 -2.18 -10.17 7.56
C LEU A 70 -2.26 -11.00 8.85
N HIS A 71 -3.17 -11.98 8.92
CA HIS A 71 -3.33 -12.79 10.12
C HIS A 71 -2.10 -13.67 10.34
N PRO A 72 -1.59 -13.82 11.59
CA PRO A 72 -0.40 -14.63 11.87
C PRO A 72 -0.49 -16.08 11.36
N SER A 73 -1.69 -16.69 11.37
CA SER A 73 -1.88 -18.05 10.84
C SER A 73 -1.64 -18.19 9.33
N ARG A 74 -1.69 -17.08 8.58
CA ARG A 74 -1.45 -17.02 7.12
C ARG A 74 0.02 -16.77 6.78
N THR A 75 0.87 -16.48 7.76
CA THR A 75 2.30 -16.29 7.52
C THR A 75 2.95 -17.53 6.86
N LYS A 76 2.48 -18.72 7.21
CA LYS A 76 2.95 -19.99 6.61
C LYS A 76 2.47 -20.17 5.17
N SER A 77 1.29 -19.69 4.78
CA SER A 77 0.83 -19.83 3.39
C SER A 77 1.67 -19.02 2.40
N TYR A 78 2.34 -17.98 2.87
CA TYR A 78 3.27 -17.18 2.06
C TYR A 78 4.74 -17.56 2.25
N SER A 79 5.07 -18.67 2.93
CA SER A 79 6.45 -19.05 3.22
C SER A 79 7.29 -19.24 1.96
N ASN A 80 6.74 -19.95 0.96
CA ASN A 80 7.44 -20.25 -0.28
C ASN A 80 7.73 -18.97 -1.09
N VAL A 81 6.73 -18.10 -1.18
CA VAL A 81 6.85 -16.79 -1.83
C VAL A 81 7.90 -15.92 -1.13
N ARG A 82 7.84 -15.82 0.20
CA ARG A 82 8.82 -15.06 0.99
C ARG A 82 10.23 -15.61 0.83
N SER A 83 10.39 -16.93 0.87
CA SER A 83 11.69 -17.58 0.68
C SER A 83 12.26 -17.28 -0.71
N ARG A 84 11.43 -17.36 -1.77
CA ARG A 84 11.86 -17.05 -3.14
C ARG A 84 12.33 -15.61 -3.28
N VAL A 85 11.53 -14.65 -2.79
CA VAL A 85 11.88 -13.22 -2.83
C VAL A 85 13.16 -12.94 -2.03
N LEU A 86 13.30 -13.54 -0.84
CA LEU A 86 14.50 -13.40 -0.02
C LEU A 86 15.74 -13.95 -0.72
N SER A 87 15.64 -15.13 -1.34
CA SER A 87 16.76 -15.71 -2.11
C SER A 87 17.18 -14.79 -3.26
N THR A 88 16.22 -14.22 -3.99
CA THR A 88 16.51 -13.26 -5.07
C THR A 88 17.17 -11.99 -4.52
N LEU A 89 16.70 -11.44 -3.41
CA LEU A 89 17.30 -10.28 -2.75
C LEU A 89 18.77 -10.56 -2.37
N ILE A 90 19.02 -11.69 -1.70
CA ILE A 90 20.38 -12.07 -1.28
C ILE A 90 21.28 -12.26 -2.50
N GLN A 91 20.78 -12.91 -3.55
CA GLN A 91 21.54 -13.11 -4.79
C GLN A 91 21.93 -11.78 -5.43
N GLN A 92 20.98 -10.83 -5.55
CA GLN A 92 21.26 -9.51 -6.11
C GLN A 92 22.28 -8.74 -5.28
N LEU A 93 22.15 -8.75 -3.95
CA LEU A 93 23.10 -8.09 -3.06
C LEU A 93 24.51 -8.69 -3.16
N ARG A 94 24.62 -10.02 -3.31
CA ARG A 94 25.92 -10.68 -3.53
C ARG A 94 26.54 -10.27 -4.86
N SER A 95 25.78 -10.34 -5.95
CA SER A 95 26.27 -9.92 -7.26
C SER A 95 26.72 -8.46 -7.28
N ASP A 96 25.98 -7.57 -6.62
CA ASP A 96 26.34 -6.15 -6.54
C ASP A 96 27.55 -5.91 -5.63
N SER A 97 27.73 -6.73 -4.59
CA SER A 97 28.92 -6.69 -3.73
C SER A 97 30.20 -7.13 -4.43
N GLU A 98 30.09 -8.03 -5.41
CA GLU A 98 31.22 -8.46 -6.24
C GLU A 98 31.58 -7.39 -7.29
N ALA A 99 30.59 -6.66 -7.80
CA ALA A 99 30.79 -5.64 -8.82
C ALA A 99 31.19 -4.27 -8.26
N THR A 100 30.75 -3.93 -7.04
CA THR A 100 30.89 -2.58 -6.47
C THR A 100 31.22 -2.61 -4.98
N GLN A 101 31.95 -1.59 -4.52
CA GLN A 101 32.33 -1.47 -3.10
C GLN A 101 31.20 -0.91 -2.21
N VAL A 102 30.19 -0.25 -2.79
CA VAL A 102 29.10 0.42 -2.07
C VAL A 102 27.76 0.03 -2.68
N ILE A 103 26.85 -0.44 -1.83
CA ILE A 103 25.53 -0.95 -2.25
C ILE A 103 24.42 -0.06 -1.67
N THR A 104 23.49 0.34 -2.52
CA THR A 104 22.29 1.11 -2.13
C THR A 104 21.16 0.15 -1.71
N LEU A 105 21.17 -0.26 -0.44
CA LEU A 105 20.23 -1.28 0.10
C LEU A 105 18.74 -0.93 -0.07
N ILE A 106 18.39 0.36 -0.02
CA ILE A 106 16.98 0.79 -0.04
C ILE A 106 16.26 0.39 -1.33
N ASP A 107 16.93 0.45 -2.49
CA ASP A 107 16.31 0.08 -3.75
C ASP A 107 16.03 -1.43 -3.82
N HIS A 108 16.95 -2.25 -3.31
CA HIS A 108 16.75 -3.69 -3.20
C HIS A 108 15.61 -4.04 -2.24
N PHE A 109 15.57 -3.40 -1.06
CA PHE A 109 14.49 -3.62 -0.10
C PHE A 109 13.14 -3.19 -0.65
N ARG A 110 13.07 -2.00 -1.27
CA ARG A 110 11.83 -1.48 -1.86
C ARG A 110 11.31 -2.41 -2.96
N TYR A 111 12.16 -2.82 -3.89
CA TYR A 111 11.76 -3.73 -4.96
C TYR A 111 11.36 -5.12 -4.44
N SER A 112 12.11 -5.67 -3.47
CA SER A 112 11.82 -6.98 -2.90
C SER A 112 10.50 -7.00 -2.13
N VAL A 113 10.26 -5.99 -1.28
CA VAL A 113 8.98 -5.86 -0.57
C VAL A 113 7.83 -5.65 -1.56
N PHE A 114 8.02 -4.80 -2.58
CA PHE A 114 7.02 -4.60 -3.62
C PHE A 114 6.68 -5.90 -4.35
N CYS A 115 7.70 -6.67 -4.77
CA CYS A 115 7.53 -7.98 -5.41
C CYS A 115 6.75 -8.94 -4.51
N LEU A 116 7.10 -9.04 -3.23
CA LEU A 116 6.38 -9.86 -2.25
C LEU A 116 4.90 -9.44 -2.16
N LEU A 117 4.61 -8.14 -2.07
CA LEU A 117 3.24 -7.63 -1.97
C LEU A 117 2.45 -7.87 -3.26
N VAL A 118 3.06 -7.76 -4.45
CA VAL A 118 2.41 -8.13 -5.71
C VAL A 118 1.99 -9.60 -5.71
N LEU A 119 2.88 -10.49 -5.27
CA LEU A 119 2.60 -11.93 -5.22
C LEU A 119 1.55 -12.28 -4.16
N MET A 120 1.52 -11.56 -3.03
CA MET A 120 0.46 -11.69 -2.03
C MET A 120 -0.88 -11.11 -2.51
N CYS A 121 -0.84 -10.06 -3.35
CA CYS A 121 -2.03 -9.34 -3.79
C CYS A 121 -2.76 -10.07 -4.92
N PHE A 122 -2.00 -10.58 -5.90
CA PHE A 122 -2.52 -11.14 -7.15
C PHE A 122 -2.17 -12.61 -7.36
N GLY A 123 -1.42 -13.23 -6.44
CA GLY A 123 -0.98 -14.63 -6.55
C GLY A 123 0.45 -14.77 -7.08
N ASP A 124 0.97 -15.99 -7.01
CA ASP A 124 2.40 -16.30 -7.19
C ASP A 124 2.82 -16.59 -8.65
N LYS A 125 1.86 -16.62 -9.57
CA LYS A 125 1.99 -16.85 -11.02
C LYS A 125 2.19 -15.54 -11.81
N ILE A 126 3.01 -14.63 -11.27
CA ILE A 126 3.34 -13.35 -11.91
C ILE A 126 4.84 -13.33 -12.19
N ASP A 127 5.19 -13.02 -13.44
CA ASP A 127 6.58 -12.96 -13.88
C ASP A 127 7.23 -11.62 -13.53
N GLN A 128 8.57 -11.58 -13.55
CA GLN A 128 9.33 -10.38 -13.19
C GLN A 128 9.04 -9.16 -14.10
N PRO A 129 8.88 -9.32 -15.44
CA PRO A 129 8.47 -8.21 -16.31
C PRO A 129 7.12 -7.61 -15.91
N GLN A 130 6.12 -8.42 -15.57
CA GLN A 130 4.83 -7.94 -15.07
C GLN A 130 4.98 -7.24 -13.72
N VAL A 131 5.74 -7.79 -12.77
CA VAL A 131 6.01 -7.10 -11.49
C VAL A 131 6.62 -5.72 -11.75
N LYS A 132 7.58 -5.61 -12.67
CA LYS A 132 8.20 -4.33 -13.04
C LYS A 132 7.18 -3.36 -13.64
N GLN A 133 6.33 -3.81 -14.56
CA GLN A 133 5.27 -2.98 -15.14
C GLN A 133 4.30 -2.45 -14.08
N ILE A 134 3.90 -3.29 -13.12
CA ILE A 134 3.04 -2.88 -11.99
C ILE A 134 3.76 -1.84 -11.15
N ASN A 135 5.06 -2.04 -10.86
CA ASN A 135 5.86 -1.08 -10.10
C ASN A 135 5.93 0.29 -10.79
N ASP A 136 6.21 0.32 -12.09
CA ASP A 136 6.37 1.56 -12.85
C ASP A 136 5.07 2.38 -12.90
N VAL A 137 3.92 1.70 -12.99
CA VAL A 137 2.60 2.34 -12.93
C VAL A 137 2.28 2.81 -11.51
N GLN A 138 2.59 2.02 -10.47
CA GLN A 138 2.38 2.43 -9.08
C GLN A 138 3.26 3.61 -8.67
N GLN A 139 4.53 3.65 -9.08
CA GLN A 139 5.42 4.78 -8.79
C GLN A 139 4.89 6.08 -9.41
N ARG A 140 4.45 6.04 -10.67
CA ARG A 140 3.82 7.20 -11.32
C ARG A 140 2.52 7.60 -10.64
N TRP A 141 1.68 6.63 -10.27
CA TRP A 141 0.45 6.88 -9.51
C TRP A 141 0.71 7.63 -8.20
N ILE A 142 1.66 7.16 -7.38
CA ILE A 142 2.02 7.81 -6.10
C ILE A 142 2.56 9.22 -6.33
N GLN A 143 3.50 9.38 -7.27
CA GLN A 143 4.11 10.67 -7.59
C GLN A 143 3.06 11.70 -7.99
N THR A 144 2.10 11.32 -8.84
CA THR A 144 1.01 12.20 -9.23
C THR A 144 0.03 12.42 -8.09
N MET A 145 -0.39 11.39 -7.35
CA MET A 145 -1.29 11.54 -6.20
C MET A 145 -0.73 12.50 -5.12
N CYS A 146 0.57 12.46 -4.84
CA CYS A 146 1.22 13.39 -3.91
C CYS A 146 1.09 14.86 -4.36
N ARG A 147 1.09 15.14 -5.67
CA ARG A 147 0.86 16.50 -6.21
C ARG A 147 -0.59 16.96 -6.02
N PHE A 148 -1.53 16.03 -5.89
CA PHE A 148 -2.96 16.29 -5.72
C PHE A 148 -3.39 16.51 -4.26
N VAL A 149 -2.58 16.13 -3.27
CA VAL A 149 -2.93 16.29 -1.83
C VAL A 149 -3.26 17.75 -1.50
N ASN A 150 -2.60 18.70 -2.17
CA ASN A 150 -2.83 20.13 -1.95
C ASN A 150 -4.11 20.66 -2.62
N LEU A 151 -4.70 19.93 -3.58
CA LEU A 151 -5.90 20.39 -4.30
C LEU A 151 -7.15 20.39 -3.41
N SER A 152 -7.21 19.53 -2.41
CA SER A 152 -8.29 19.48 -1.42
C SER A 152 -8.46 20.79 -0.64
N PHE A 153 -7.44 21.66 -0.62
CA PHE A 153 -7.50 22.96 0.03
C PHE A 153 -8.09 24.07 -0.86
N PHE A 154 -8.19 23.86 -2.17
CA PHE A 154 -8.74 24.85 -3.11
C PHE A 154 -10.24 24.63 -3.34
N PRO A 155 -11.05 25.68 -3.52
CA PRO A 155 -12.44 25.57 -3.96
C PRO A 155 -12.59 24.81 -5.29
N ARG A 156 -13.68 24.05 -5.45
CA ARG A 156 -13.94 23.19 -6.63
C ARG A 156 -13.88 23.91 -7.98
N LEU A 157 -14.31 25.17 -8.02
CA LEU A 157 -14.26 25.99 -9.24
C LEU A 157 -12.81 26.26 -9.68
N ILE A 158 -11.93 26.58 -8.72
CA ILE A 158 -10.50 26.81 -8.96
C ILE A 158 -9.82 25.49 -9.35
N GLN A 159 -10.18 24.37 -8.71
CA GLN A 159 -9.70 23.04 -9.10
C GLN A 159 -10.00 22.72 -10.58
N LYS A 160 -11.21 23.02 -11.06
CA LYS A 160 -11.62 22.70 -12.45
C LYS A 160 -10.96 23.60 -13.50
N ILE A 161 -10.74 24.88 -13.18
CA ILE A 161 -10.23 25.86 -14.13
C ILE A 161 -8.70 25.83 -14.16
N SER A 162 -8.04 25.97 -13.01
CA SER A 162 -6.58 26.12 -12.93
C SER A 162 -5.83 24.79 -13.01
N PHE A 163 -6.45 23.67 -12.66
CA PHE A 163 -5.79 22.36 -12.57
C PHE A 163 -6.30 21.34 -13.60
N ARG A 164 -6.90 21.81 -14.71
CA ARG A 164 -7.46 20.94 -15.76
C ARG A 164 -6.45 19.92 -16.32
N ASN A 165 -5.20 20.33 -16.53
CA ASN A 165 -4.16 19.44 -17.06
C ASN A 165 -3.78 18.35 -16.07
N GLN A 166 -3.70 18.68 -14.77
CA GLN A 166 -3.47 17.68 -13.73
C GLN A 166 -4.62 16.67 -13.75
N TRP A 167 -5.87 17.11 -13.76
CA TRP A 167 -7.04 16.20 -13.83
C TRP A 167 -7.00 15.26 -15.04
N LYS A 168 -6.56 15.73 -16.20
CA LYS A 168 -6.35 14.87 -17.38
C LYS A 168 -5.26 13.82 -17.14
N GLU A 169 -4.11 14.24 -16.60
CA GLU A 169 -3.00 13.34 -16.25
C GLU A 169 -3.46 12.26 -15.26
N LEU A 170 -4.23 12.63 -14.25
CA LEU A 170 -4.79 11.69 -13.27
C LEU A 170 -5.73 10.68 -13.92
N ILE A 171 -6.66 11.12 -14.78
CA ILE A 171 -7.59 10.20 -15.47
C ILE A 171 -6.81 9.24 -16.36
N GLN A 172 -5.78 9.72 -17.06
CA GLN A 172 -4.91 8.87 -17.87
C GLN A 172 -4.17 7.83 -17.03
N LEU A 173 -3.61 8.23 -15.89
CA LEU A 173 -2.94 7.30 -14.97
C LEU A 173 -3.89 6.31 -14.32
N MET A 174 -5.13 6.72 -14.04
CA MET A 174 -6.18 5.80 -13.58
C MET A 174 -6.46 4.71 -14.60
N GLN A 175 -6.61 5.09 -15.87
CA GLN A 175 -6.84 4.15 -16.98
C GLN A 175 -5.63 3.23 -17.19
N GLU A 176 -4.42 3.75 -17.06
CA GLU A 176 -3.19 2.96 -17.14
C GLU A 176 -3.05 1.98 -15.97
N GLN A 177 -3.41 2.39 -14.76
CA GLN A 177 -3.43 1.49 -13.62
C GLN A 177 -4.49 0.39 -13.80
N GLU A 178 -5.68 0.75 -14.28
CA GLU A 178 -6.74 -0.21 -14.60
C GLU A 178 -6.32 -1.19 -15.70
N SER A 179 -5.64 -0.73 -16.74
CA SER A 179 -5.19 -1.60 -17.84
C SER A 179 -4.19 -2.65 -17.40
N VAL A 180 -3.37 -2.36 -16.37
CA VAL A 180 -2.44 -3.33 -15.77
C VAL A 180 -3.12 -4.21 -14.73
N PHE A 181 -4.00 -3.65 -13.89
CA PHE A 181 -4.55 -4.36 -12.73
C PHE A 181 -5.75 -5.24 -13.08
N ILE A 182 -6.65 -4.79 -13.96
CA ILE A 182 -7.88 -5.52 -14.31
C ILE A 182 -7.58 -6.91 -14.89
N PRO A 183 -6.59 -7.10 -15.80
CA PRO A 183 -6.23 -8.43 -16.27
C PRO A 183 -5.83 -9.39 -15.14
N LEU A 184 -5.06 -8.90 -14.16
CA LEU A 184 -4.64 -9.67 -12.98
C LEU A 184 -5.85 -10.04 -12.11
N ILE A 185 -6.78 -9.10 -11.90
CA ILE A 185 -8.02 -9.34 -11.16
C ILE A 185 -8.87 -10.41 -11.87
N LYS A 186 -9.06 -10.28 -13.19
CA LYS A 186 -9.83 -11.24 -14.00
C LYS A 186 -9.19 -12.62 -14.01
N ALA A 187 -7.86 -12.72 -13.99
CA ALA A 187 -7.17 -14.01 -13.90
C ALA A 187 -7.53 -14.75 -12.60
N ARG A 188 -7.79 -14.03 -11.50
CA ARG A 188 -8.20 -14.61 -10.20
C ARG A 188 -9.67 -15.00 -10.10
N MET A 189 -10.52 -14.57 -11.03
CA MET A 189 -11.91 -15.00 -11.12
C MET A 189 -12.06 -16.40 -11.74
N LYS A 190 -11.00 -16.93 -12.35
CA LYS A 190 -10.99 -18.29 -12.92
C LYS A 190 -10.94 -19.34 -11.80
N PRO A 191 -11.40 -20.59 -12.06
CA PRO A 191 -11.31 -21.67 -11.09
C PRO A 191 -9.87 -21.86 -10.60
N LYS A 192 -9.72 -21.95 -9.28
CA LYS A 192 -8.42 -22.09 -8.62
C LYS A 192 -8.10 -23.55 -8.36
N THR A 193 -6.82 -23.89 -8.40
CA THR A 193 -6.35 -25.21 -7.95
C THR A 193 -6.06 -25.16 -6.44
N LYS A 194 -5.97 -26.33 -5.80
CA LYS A 194 -5.58 -26.41 -4.36
C LYS A 194 -4.17 -25.87 -4.08
N GLU A 195 -3.35 -25.73 -5.11
CA GLU A 195 -1.98 -25.25 -5.02
C GLU A 195 -1.90 -23.71 -5.08
N ASP A 196 -2.97 -23.03 -5.51
CA ASP A 196 -2.96 -21.58 -5.62
C ASP A 196 -2.89 -20.92 -4.25
N VAL A 197 -1.92 -20.01 -4.08
CA VAL A 197 -1.83 -19.14 -2.91
C VAL A 197 -3.09 -18.26 -2.84
N VAL A 198 -3.66 -18.12 -1.63
CA VAL A 198 -4.76 -17.18 -1.38
C VAL A 198 -4.23 -15.75 -1.56
N ALA A 199 -4.74 -15.08 -2.57
CA ALA A 199 -4.35 -13.72 -2.93
C ALA A 199 -5.32 -12.71 -2.32
N TYR A 200 -4.87 -11.47 -2.04
CA TYR A 200 -5.75 -10.43 -1.51
C TYR A 200 -6.98 -10.17 -2.39
N VAL A 201 -6.79 -10.14 -3.71
CA VAL A 201 -7.88 -9.98 -4.69
C VAL A 201 -8.97 -11.03 -4.50
N ASP A 202 -8.61 -12.27 -4.18
CA ASP A 202 -9.59 -13.34 -3.97
C ASP A 202 -10.60 -12.96 -2.89
N THR A 203 -10.08 -12.37 -1.82
CA THR A 203 -10.88 -11.97 -0.67
C THR A 203 -11.77 -10.77 -0.99
N LEU A 204 -11.33 -9.88 -1.88
CA LEU A 204 -12.09 -8.70 -2.31
C LEU A 204 -13.23 -9.06 -3.28
N LEU A 205 -13.03 -10.07 -4.13
CA LEU A 205 -14.04 -10.56 -5.08
C LEU A 205 -15.26 -11.20 -4.39
N ASP A 206 -15.06 -11.75 -3.20
CA ASP A 206 -16.09 -12.39 -2.38
C ASP A 206 -16.75 -11.44 -1.38
N LEU A 207 -16.25 -10.21 -1.24
CA LEU A 207 -16.78 -9.23 -0.32
C LEU A 207 -17.99 -8.49 -0.88
N GLU A 208 -18.94 -8.19 0.02
CA GLU A 208 -20.13 -7.39 -0.26
C GLU A 208 -20.25 -6.24 0.73
N PHE A 209 -20.69 -5.09 0.23
CA PHE A 209 -20.96 -3.92 1.06
C PHE A 209 -22.08 -4.23 2.07
N PRO A 210 -21.94 -3.90 3.36
CA PRO A 210 -22.92 -4.28 4.37
C PRO A 210 -24.30 -3.65 4.16
N GLU A 211 -24.32 -2.41 3.66
CA GLU A 211 -25.55 -1.63 3.49
C GLU A 211 -26.14 -1.81 2.09
N GLU A 212 -25.31 -1.65 1.07
CA GLU A 212 -25.73 -1.70 -0.34
C GLU A 212 -25.95 -3.14 -0.85
N LYS A 213 -25.47 -4.15 -0.12
CA LYS A 213 -25.54 -5.59 -0.49
C LYS A 213 -25.08 -5.86 -1.93
N ARG A 214 -24.11 -5.09 -2.40
CA ARG A 214 -23.47 -5.27 -3.71
C ARG A 214 -22.01 -5.65 -3.53
N LYS A 215 -21.45 -6.29 -4.55
CA LYS A 215 -20.01 -6.55 -4.62
C LYS A 215 -19.22 -5.28 -4.96
N PHE A 216 -17.92 -5.33 -4.67
CA PHE A 216 -16.98 -4.32 -5.11
C PHE A 216 -16.84 -4.34 -6.64
N ASN A 217 -16.86 -3.16 -7.25
CA ASN A 217 -16.58 -3.01 -8.68
C ASN A 217 -15.07 -3.10 -8.95
N GLN A 218 -14.68 -3.25 -10.22
CA GLN A 218 -13.27 -3.41 -10.58
C GLN A 218 -12.41 -2.21 -10.18
N GLY A 219 -12.92 -0.97 -10.31
CA GLY A 219 -12.19 0.24 -9.91
C GLY A 219 -11.93 0.31 -8.39
N GLU A 220 -12.90 -0.12 -7.58
CA GLU A 220 -12.75 -0.23 -6.12
C GLU A 220 -11.74 -1.30 -5.73
N ILE A 221 -11.73 -2.46 -6.41
CA ILE A 221 -10.72 -3.51 -6.18
C ILE A 221 -9.34 -3.00 -6.58
N VAL A 222 -9.22 -2.31 -7.73
CA VAL A 222 -7.96 -1.71 -8.20
C VAL A 222 -7.39 -0.74 -7.16
N SER A 223 -8.21 0.14 -6.58
CA SER A 223 -7.74 1.09 -5.56
C SER A 223 -7.29 0.40 -4.28
N LEU A 224 -8.03 -0.60 -3.80
CA LEU A 224 -7.64 -1.38 -2.61
C LEU A 224 -6.35 -2.19 -2.84
N CYS A 225 -6.15 -2.76 -4.03
CA CYS A 225 -4.91 -3.44 -4.40
C CYS A 225 -3.74 -2.45 -4.45
N SER A 226 -3.93 -1.29 -5.09
CA SER A 226 -2.92 -0.23 -5.13
C SER A 226 -2.54 0.24 -3.73
N GLU A 227 -3.51 0.46 -2.84
CA GLU A 227 -3.26 0.83 -1.45
C GLU A 227 -2.49 -0.26 -0.69
N PHE A 228 -2.80 -1.54 -0.91
CA PHE A 228 -2.08 -2.66 -0.31
C PHE A 228 -0.60 -2.69 -0.72
N LEU A 229 -0.31 -2.50 -2.01
CA LEU A 229 1.07 -2.48 -2.51
C LEU A 229 1.85 -1.28 -1.97
N THR A 230 1.26 -0.09 -2.02
CA THR A 230 1.94 1.15 -1.65
C THR A 230 2.14 1.27 -0.13
N GLY A 231 1.10 0.99 0.65
CA GLY A 231 1.14 1.09 2.11
C GLY A 231 2.17 0.16 2.77
N GLY A 232 2.41 -1.02 2.19
CA GLY A 232 3.38 -1.98 2.71
C GLY A 232 4.81 -1.78 2.21
N THR A 233 5.00 -1.23 1.01
CA THR A 233 6.33 -1.15 0.36
C THR A 233 7.25 -0.16 1.04
N ASP A 234 6.85 1.12 1.11
CA ASP A 234 7.75 2.18 1.58
C ASP A 234 7.99 2.09 3.09
N THR A 235 6.96 1.70 3.86
CA THR A 235 7.06 1.56 5.32
C THR A 235 8.03 0.46 5.74
N THR A 236 7.89 -0.73 5.12
CA THR A 236 8.74 -1.88 5.43
C THR A 236 10.17 -1.68 4.94
N SER A 237 10.34 -1.21 3.70
CA SER A 237 11.69 -0.96 3.15
C SER A 237 12.45 0.14 3.91
N SER A 238 11.77 1.22 4.31
CA SER A 238 12.37 2.25 5.18
C SER A 238 12.75 1.68 6.54
N SER A 239 11.90 0.83 7.13
CA SER A 239 12.22 0.18 8.41
C SER A 239 13.46 -0.72 8.29
N LEU A 240 13.54 -1.53 7.23
CA LEU A 240 14.73 -2.36 6.95
C LEU A 240 15.98 -1.52 6.75
N GLN A 241 15.90 -0.41 6.01
CA GLN A 241 17.01 0.52 5.84
C GLN A 241 17.49 1.09 7.19
N TRP A 242 16.58 1.54 8.04
CA TRP A 242 16.92 2.04 9.37
C TRP A 242 17.51 0.96 10.27
N ILE A 243 17.00 -0.28 10.20
CA ILE A 243 17.59 -1.41 10.92
C ILE A 243 19.04 -1.59 10.48
N MET A 244 19.31 -1.67 9.16
CA MET A 244 20.68 -1.83 8.65
C MET A 244 21.59 -0.67 9.02
N ALA A 245 21.11 0.57 8.92
CA ALA A 245 21.87 1.75 9.32
C ALA A 245 22.24 1.72 10.81
N ASN A 246 21.33 1.27 11.68
CA ASN A 246 21.62 1.11 13.11
C ASN A 246 22.58 -0.05 13.39
N LEU A 247 22.47 -1.17 12.69
CA LEU A 247 23.42 -2.29 12.85
C LEU A 247 24.85 -1.87 12.47
N VAL A 248 25.01 -1.14 11.37
CA VAL A 248 26.31 -0.58 10.95
C VAL A 248 26.83 0.44 11.96
N LYS A 249 25.95 1.30 12.50
CA LYS A 249 26.31 2.31 13.50
C LYS A 249 26.66 1.72 14.87
N TYR A 250 26.07 0.58 15.24
CA TYR A 250 26.23 -0.06 16.54
C TYR A 250 26.72 -1.53 16.40
N PRO A 251 28.03 -1.75 16.14
CA PRO A 251 28.59 -3.08 15.89
C PRO A 251 28.35 -4.08 17.04
N CYS A 252 28.36 -3.63 18.29
CA CYS A 252 28.09 -4.48 19.45
C CYS A 252 26.67 -5.06 19.48
N ILE A 253 25.72 -4.45 18.77
CA ILE A 253 24.38 -5.00 18.56
C ILE A 253 24.38 -5.94 17.36
N GLN A 254 25.08 -5.59 16.28
CA GLN A 254 25.24 -6.45 15.11
C GLN A 254 25.83 -7.82 15.48
N GLU A 255 26.89 -7.86 16.26
CA GLU A 255 27.52 -9.10 16.74
C GLU A 255 26.55 -10.01 17.53
N LYS A 256 25.55 -9.43 18.21
CA LYS A 256 24.52 -10.20 18.93
C LYS A 256 23.47 -10.82 18.00
N THR A 257 23.35 -10.30 16.77
CA THR A 257 22.38 -10.78 15.77
C THR A 257 22.97 -11.84 14.83
N ILE A 258 24.30 -11.95 14.77
CA ILE A 258 24.99 -12.97 13.99
C ILE A 258 25.05 -14.24 14.86
N PRO A 259 24.55 -15.39 14.39
CA PRO A 259 24.70 -16.66 15.10
C PRO A 259 26.19 -16.91 15.39
N ARG A 260 26.54 -17.29 16.62
CA ARG A 260 27.93 -17.57 17.02
C ARG A 260 28.53 -18.82 16.35
N ASP A 261 27.70 -19.60 15.67
CA ASP A 261 28.05 -20.90 15.09
C ASP A 261 27.86 -20.89 13.55
N MET A 262 28.60 -20.02 12.85
CA MET A 262 28.84 -20.15 11.41
C MET A 262 30.29 -19.79 11.05
#